data_AF-S3KDR6-F1
#
_entry.id   AF-S3KDR6-F1
#
_cell.length_a   1.000
_cell.length_b   1.000
_cell.length_c   1.000
_cell.angle_alpha   90.00
_cell.angle_beta   90.00
_cell.angle_gamma   90.00
#
_symmetry.space_group_name_H-M   'P 1'
#
loop_
_entity.id
_entity.type
_entity.pdbx_description
1 polymer ?
#
loop_
_entity_poly.entity_id
_entity_poly.type
_entity_poly.pdbx_seq_one_letter_code
_entity_poly.pdbx_strand_id
1 'polypeptide(L)'
;MKKTVLCILLLLTFVQFIFALPNYNNGNGTVLSEKTENGIKITVRKCELEVVIGNLLDEKYRDVYTACDKKNKIGKLHDNDKVKVLRMCRKDYLNEPKNEDGDMKGELWYNIKSDTMEGWICIYSGYIAFFRDPYFDNRYEILEVIESAGKKWTVRSIKQSLSVWENLNIRAKPGINGTNVVYTIRPGTTDPRQTNVEVIAITEERDTIDGKNNYWLKINYKDFTGWIFGGYASAERGGLKYYIPEDMVHFDLGWY
;
A
#
# COMPACT_ATOMS: atom_id res chain seq x y z
N MET A 1 -31.44 -52.66 38.38
CA MET A 1 -30.60 -51.45 38.56
C MET A 1 -30.17 -50.96 37.18
N LYS A 2 -30.56 -49.73 36.81
CA LYS A 2 -30.46 -49.17 35.47
C LYS A 2 -29.02 -48.74 35.16
N LYS A 3 -28.50 -49.11 33.98
CA LYS A 3 -27.23 -48.62 33.42
C LYS A 3 -27.47 -47.24 32.82
N THR A 4 -26.78 -46.22 33.32
CA THR A 4 -26.78 -44.88 32.72
C THR A 4 -25.49 -44.73 31.92
N VAL A 5 -25.60 -44.78 30.60
CA VAL A 5 -24.50 -44.45 29.68
C VAL A 5 -24.48 -42.94 29.54
N LEU A 6 -23.39 -42.32 29.97
CA LEU A 6 -23.15 -40.89 29.83
C LEU A 6 -22.52 -40.65 28.44
N CYS A 7 -23.31 -40.21 27.47
CA CYS A 7 -22.80 -39.73 26.19
C CYS A 7 -22.24 -38.32 26.37
N ILE A 8 -20.90 -38.19 26.34
CA ILE A 8 -20.23 -36.89 26.25
C ILE A 8 -20.23 -36.48 24.78
N LEU A 9 -21.08 -35.51 24.42
CA LEU A 9 -21.02 -34.85 23.12
C LEU A 9 -19.85 -33.85 23.15
N LEU A 10 -18.73 -34.20 22.53
CA LEU A 10 -17.61 -33.29 22.30
C LEU A 10 -17.97 -32.37 21.12
N LEU A 11 -18.42 -31.16 21.43
CA LEU A 11 -18.63 -30.11 20.42
C LEU A 11 -17.26 -29.52 20.04
N LEU A 12 -16.66 -30.05 18.97
CA LEU A 12 -15.52 -29.45 18.31
C LEU A 12 -16.00 -28.22 17.53
N THR A 13 -15.89 -27.03 18.13
CA THR A 13 -16.05 -25.78 17.39
C THR A 13 -14.83 -25.58 16.51
N PHE A 14 -14.94 -25.98 15.24
CA PHE A 14 -14.06 -25.50 14.19
C PHE A 14 -14.29 -24.00 14.00
N VAL A 15 -13.45 -23.18 14.63
CA VAL A 15 -13.35 -21.77 14.27
C VAL A 15 -12.64 -21.73 12.91
N GLN A 16 -13.41 -21.74 11.83
CA GLN A 16 -12.89 -21.37 10.53
C GLN A 16 -12.58 -19.87 10.61
N PHE A 17 -11.30 -19.53 10.70
CA PHE A 17 -10.85 -18.17 10.38
C PHE A 17 -11.17 -17.94 8.91
N ILE A 18 -12.31 -17.32 8.63
CA ILE A 18 -12.58 -16.71 7.34
C ILE A 18 -11.62 -15.53 7.28
N PHE A 19 -10.45 -15.71 6.67
CA PHE A 19 -9.66 -14.58 6.24
C PHE A 19 -10.52 -13.84 5.22
N ALA A 20 -11.09 -12.71 5.63
CA ALA A 20 -11.79 -11.84 4.71
C ALA A 20 -10.81 -11.44 3.61
N LEU A 21 -11.21 -11.64 2.36
CA LEU A 21 -10.42 -11.16 1.23
C LEU A 21 -10.27 -9.64 1.35
N PRO A 22 -9.08 -9.10 1.03
CA PRO A 22 -8.84 -7.68 1.16
C PRO A 22 -9.81 -6.91 0.27
N ASN A 23 -10.42 -5.87 0.83
CA ASN A 23 -11.50 -5.15 0.17
C ASN A 23 -10.96 -3.98 -0.65
N TYR A 24 -10.99 -4.10 -1.97
CA TYR A 24 -10.66 -2.99 -2.88
C TYR A 24 -11.88 -2.46 -3.65
N ASN A 25 -13.09 -2.94 -3.34
CA ASN A 25 -14.33 -2.58 -4.05
C ASN A 25 -14.20 -2.67 -5.60
N ASN A 26 -13.56 -3.73 -6.11
CA ASN A 26 -13.24 -3.93 -7.53
C ASN A 26 -12.35 -2.83 -8.18
N GLY A 27 -11.76 -1.96 -7.36
CA GLY A 27 -10.81 -0.94 -7.76
C GLY A 27 -9.38 -1.47 -7.91
N ASN A 28 -8.44 -0.52 -8.04
CA ASN A 28 -7.01 -0.78 -8.01
C ASN A 28 -6.61 -1.60 -6.77
N GLY A 29 -5.77 -2.61 -6.95
CA GLY A 29 -5.37 -3.57 -5.92
C GLY A 29 -6.18 -4.86 -5.87
N THR A 30 -7.35 -4.93 -6.51
CA THR A 30 -8.16 -6.15 -6.59
C THR A 30 -7.37 -7.28 -7.25
N VAL A 31 -7.31 -8.46 -6.61
CA VAL A 31 -6.67 -9.66 -7.18
C VAL A 31 -7.51 -10.18 -8.35
N LEU A 32 -6.89 -10.24 -9.52
CA LEU A 32 -7.51 -10.75 -10.76
C LEU A 32 -7.20 -12.24 -10.97
N SER A 33 -6.00 -12.66 -10.58
CA SER A 33 -5.60 -14.07 -10.62
C SER A 33 -4.44 -14.31 -9.66
N GLU A 34 -4.43 -15.50 -9.07
CA GLU A 34 -3.31 -16.01 -8.29
C GLU A 34 -3.02 -17.45 -8.71
N LYS A 35 -1.75 -17.79 -8.91
CA LYS A 35 -1.34 -19.17 -9.16
C LYS A 35 0.03 -19.45 -8.55
N THR A 36 0.27 -20.70 -8.18
CA THR A 36 1.58 -21.17 -7.71
C THR A 36 2.00 -22.37 -8.54
N GLU A 37 3.16 -22.28 -9.18
CA GLU A 37 3.69 -23.32 -10.05
C GLU A 37 5.21 -23.35 -9.96
N ASN A 38 5.80 -24.55 -9.86
CA ASN A 38 7.26 -24.74 -9.80
C ASN A 38 7.97 -23.86 -8.75
N GLY A 39 7.34 -23.66 -7.59
CA GLY A 39 7.89 -22.83 -6.52
C GLY A 39 7.84 -21.32 -6.78
N ILE A 40 7.06 -20.87 -7.76
CA ILE A 40 6.83 -19.45 -8.03
C ILE A 40 5.36 -19.14 -7.79
N LYS A 41 5.07 -18.25 -6.85
CA LYS A 41 3.73 -17.67 -6.68
C LYS A 41 3.60 -16.43 -7.56
N ILE A 42 2.56 -16.38 -8.38
CA ILE A 42 2.28 -15.30 -9.32
C ILE A 42 0.94 -14.69 -8.94
N THR A 43 0.94 -13.41 -8.58
CA THR A 43 -0.25 -12.65 -8.21
C THR A 43 -0.43 -11.49 -9.18
N VAL A 44 -1.58 -11.44 -9.85
CA VAL A 44 -1.94 -10.33 -10.76
C VAL A 44 -3.05 -9.51 -10.11
N ARG A 45 -2.81 -8.21 -9.98
CA ARG A 45 -3.78 -7.25 -9.43
C ARG A 45 -4.17 -6.21 -10.48
N LYS A 46 -5.39 -5.71 -10.38
CA LYS A 46 -5.87 -4.55 -11.14
C LYS A 46 -5.05 -3.31 -10.78
N CYS A 47 -4.59 -2.55 -11.77
CA CYS A 47 -3.84 -1.32 -11.57
C CYS A 47 -4.02 -0.43 -12.81
N GLU A 48 -5.09 0.36 -12.83
CA GLU A 48 -5.49 1.18 -13.98
C GLU A 48 -5.07 2.64 -13.76
N LEU A 49 -3.99 3.06 -14.42
CA LEU A 49 -3.38 4.38 -14.25
C LEU A 49 -2.82 4.90 -15.56
N GLU A 50 -2.85 6.22 -15.79
CA GLU A 50 -2.16 6.85 -16.91
C GLU A 50 -0.82 7.41 -16.42
N VAL A 51 0.27 7.12 -17.13
CA VAL A 51 1.61 7.53 -16.75
C VAL A 51 2.38 8.04 -17.97
N VAL A 52 3.17 9.08 -17.77
CA VAL A 52 4.18 9.52 -18.73
C VAL A 52 5.53 8.96 -18.27
N ILE A 53 6.17 8.14 -19.09
CA ILE A 53 7.47 7.54 -18.76
C ILE A 53 8.51 8.65 -18.59
N GLY A 54 9.26 8.57 -17.50
CA GLY A 54 10.32 9.52 -17.19
C GLY A 54 11.57 8.86 -16.66
N ASN A 55 12.48 9.70 -16.17
CA ASN A 55 13.83 9.29 -15.78
C ASN A 55 13.91 8.42 -14.51
N LEU A 56 12.84 8.30 -13.72
CA LEU A 56 12.83 7.39 -12.56
C LEU A 56 12.80 5.92 -12.99
N LEU A 57 12.28 5.63 -14.19
CA LEU A 57 12.43 4.32 -14.83
C LEU A 57 13.77 4.26 -15.56
N ASP A 58 14.79 3.66 -14.94
CA ASP A 58 16.11 3.43 -15.56
C ASP A 58 15.96 2.72 -16.92
N GLU A 59 16.72 3.16 -17.92
CA GLU A 59 16.68 2.63 -19.29
C GLU A 59 16.81 1.11 -19.37
N LYS A 60 17.51 0.47 -18.43
CA LYS A 60 17.68 -0.99 -18.39
C LYS A 60 16.39 -1.75 -18.05
N TYR A 61 15.38 -1.08 -17.49
CA TYR A 61 14.08 -1.67 -17.14
C TYR A 61 12.98 -1.36 -18.15
N ARG A 62 13.31 -0.68 -19.27
CA ARG A 62 12.32 -0.21 -20.25
C ARG A 62 11.96 -1.21 -21.32
N ASP A 63 12.55 -2.40 -21.29
CA ASP A 63 12.22 -3.47 -22.22
C ASP A 63 10.81 -4.00 -21.95
N VAL A 64 10.01 -4.07 -23.01
CA VAL A 64 8.62 -4.54 -22.96
C VAL A 64 8.56 -5.96 -23.49
N TYR A 65 7.86 -6.84 -22.79
CA TYR A 65 7.77 -8.27 -23.08
C TYR A 65 6.31 -8.72 -23.30
N THR A 66 6.08 -9.84 -24.00
CA THR A 66 4.73 -10.37 -24.22
C THR A 66 4.05 -10.89 -22.95
N ALA A 67 4.84 -11.27 -21.94
CA ALA A 67 4.38 -11.88 -20.70
C ALA A 67 5.25 -11.43 -19.51
N CYS A 68 4.89 -11.81 -18.27
CA CYS A 68 5.71 -11.59 -17.07
C CYS A 68 6.95 -12.51 -17.01
N ASP A 69 7.67 -12.58 -18.13
CA ASP A 69 8.94 -13.27 -18.29
C ASP A 69 9.82 -12.47 -19.26
N LYS A 70 11.14 -12.65 -19.16
CA LYS A 70 12.11 -11.90 -19.97
C LYS A 70 12.46 -12.60 -21.29
N LYS A 71 11.57 -13.44 -21.84
CA LYS A 71 11.88 -14.28 -23.01
C LYS A 71 11.61 -13.56 -24.34
N ASN A 72 10.45 -12.93 -24.47
CA ASN A 72 9.97 -12.39 -25.74
C ASN A 72 9.83 -10.86 -25.66
N LYS A 73 10.93 -10.16 -25.95
CA LYS A 73 10.94 -8.69 -26.03
C LYS A 73 10.20 -8.23 -27.29
N ILE A 74 9.28 -7.27 -27.14
CA ILE A 74 8.45 -6.71 -28.21
C ILE A 74 8.67 -5.22 -28.44
N GLY A 75 9.37 -4.54 -27.54
CA GLY A 75 9.61 -3.11 -27.65
C GLY A 75 10.48 -2.58 -26.53
N LYS A 76 10.65 -1.26 -26.53
CA LYS A 76 11.33 -0.51 -25.47
C LYS A 76 10.61 0.83 -25.28
N LEU A 77 10.37 1.21 -24.02
CA LEU A 77 9.83 2.52 -23.67
C LEU A 77 10.92 3.60 -23.72
N HIS A 78 10.53 4.83 -24.04
CA HIS A 78 11.36 6.01 -24.07
C HIS A 78 10.77 7.11 -23.18
N ASP A 79 11.60 8.10 -22.86
CA ASP A 79 11.13 9.27 -22.10
C ASP A 79 9.98 9.94 -22.85
N ASN A 80 8.97 10.35 -22.10
CA ASN A 80 7.73 10.98 -22.57
C ASN A 80 6.74 10.05 -23.29
N ASP A 81 7.01 8.74 -23.35
CA ASP A 81 5.99 7.79 -23.78
C ASP A 81 4.79 7.87 -22.84
N LYS A 82 3.60 8.04 -23.41
CA LYS A 82 2.33 8.00 -22.66
C LYS A 82 1.82 6.57 -22.66
N VAL A 83 1.65 6.01 -21.47
CA VAL A 83 1.18 4.64 -21.30
C VAL A 83 0.04 4.58 -20.31
N LYS A 84 -0.83 3.59 -20.49
CA LYS A 84 -1.76 3.12 -19.48
C LYS A 84 -1.16 1.91 -18.80
N VAL A 85 -0.97 1.97 -17.49
CA VAL A 85 -0.82 0.78 -16.66
C VAL A 85 -2.21 0.17 -16.52
N LEU A 86 -2.33 -1.14 -16.75
CA LEU A 86 -3.61 -1.85 -16.64
C LEU A 86 -3.62 -2.83 -15.46
N ARG A 87 -2.47 -3.46 -15.22
CA ARG A 87 -2.31 -4.53 -14.23
C ARG A 87 -0.91 -4.50 -13.65
N MET A 88 -0.81 -5.00 -12.42
CA MET A 88 0.46 -5.31 -11.78
C MET A 88 0.57 -6.82 -11.65
N CYS A 89 1.76 -7.37 -11.85
CA CYS A 89 2.06 -8.78 -11.61
C CYS A 89 3.27 -8.89 -10.69
N ARG A 90 3.12 -9.66 -9.61
CA ARG A 90 4.17 -9.96 -8.66
C ARG A 90 4.49 -11.43 -8.75
N LYS A 91 5.78 -11.74 -8.82
CA LYS A 91 6.30 -13.11 -8.75
C LYS A 91 7.11 -13.25 -7.48
N ASP A 92 6.73 -14.17 -6.62
CA ASP A 92 7.47 -14.55 -5.41
C ASP A 92 8.14 -15.91 -5.64
N TYR A 93 9.46 -15.96 -5.51
CA TYR A 93 10.24 -17.20 -5.66
C TYR A 93 10.30 -17.93 -4.32
N LEU A 94 9.34 -18.83 -4.09
CA LEU A 94 9.14 -19.52 -2.81
C LEU A 94 10.29 -20.46 -2.42
N ASN A 95 11.01 -20.98 -3.42
CA ASN A 95 12.11 -21.92 -3.22
C ASN A 95 13.47 -21.24 -3.07
N GLU A 96 13.55 -19.92 -3.32
CA GLU A 96 14.79 -19.17 -3.15
C GLU A 96 14.96 -18.78 -1.68
N PRO A 97 16.21 -18.72 -1.18
CA PRO A 97 16.46 -18.28 0.19
C PRO A 97 15.98 -16.84 0.38
N LYS A 98 15.48 -16.53 1.57
CA LYS A 98 15.18 -15.14 1.97
C LYS A 98 16.48 -14.38 2.25
N ASN A 99 16.44 -13.05 2.17
CA ASN A 99 17.56 -12.21 2.63
C ASN A 99 17.63 -12.17 4.17
N GLU A 100 18.60 -11.43 4.71
CA GLU A 100 18.82 -11.27 6.16
C GLU A 100 17.61 -10.68 6.90
N ASP A 101 16.81 -9.86 6.23
CA ASP A 101 15.58 -9.24 6.75
C ASP A 101 14.34 -10.16 6.64
N GLY A 102 14.50 -11.34 6.06
CA GLY A 102 13.40 -12.29 5.84
C GLY A 102 12.53 -11.99 4.61
N ASP A 103 12.95 -11.06 3.76
CA ASP A 103 12.28 -10.75 2.49
C ASP A 103 12.49 -11.86 1.48
N MET A 104 11.43 -12.13 0.73
CA MET A 104 11.44 -13.10 -0.36
C MET A 104 12.00 -12.46 -1.63
N LYS A 105 12.74 -13.25 -2.41
CA LYS A 105 13.13 -12.85 -3.76
C LYS A 105 11.88 -12.78 -4.63
N GLY A 106 11.80 -11.76 -5.46
CA GLY A 106 10.69 -11.62 -6.38
C GLY A 106 10.97 -10.70 -7.55
N GLU A 107 9.95 -10.58 -8.39
CA GLU A 107 9.88 -9.60 -9.46
C GLU A 107 8.57 -8.83 -9.38
N LEU A 108 8.63 -7.57 -9.80
CA LEU A 108 7.45 -6.72 -9.96
C LEU A 108 7.36 -6.26 -11.41
N TRP A 109 6.17 -6.44 -11.97
CA TRP A 109 5.87 -6.18 -13.36
C TRP A 109 4.63 -5.31 -13.49
N TYR A 110 4.63 -4.41 -14.47
CA TYR A 110 3.44 -3.68 -14.90
C TYR A 110 3.06 -4.08 -16.33
N ASN A 111 1.77 -4.34 -16.55
CA ASN A 111 1.22 -4.42 -17.88
C ASN A 111 0.92 -3.00 -18.35
N ILE A 112 1.57 -2.59 -19.43
CA ILE A 112 1.47 -1.25 -20.00
C ILE A 112 0.87 -1.33 -21.39
N LYS A 113 0.16 -0.28 -21.77
CA LYS A 113 -0.44 -0.09 -23.08
C LYS A 113 -0.15 1.31 -23.60
N SER A 114 0.44 1.40 -24.78
CA SER A 114 0.55 2.62 -25.59
C SER A 114 -0.29 2.48 -26.86
N ASP A 115 -0.22 3.46 -27.75
CA ASP A 115 -0.85 3.42 -29.07
C ASP A 115 -0.26 2.32 -29.97
N THR A 116 0.98 1.89 -29.70
CA THR A 116 1.75 0.99 -30.57
C THR A 116 2.01 -0.39 -29.98
N MET A 117 1.87 -0.56 -28.66
CA MET A 117 2.15 -1.84 -28.01
C MET A 117 1.38 -2.03 -26.71
N GLU A 118 1.11 -3.29 -26.37
CA GLU A 118 0.63 -3.71 -25.06
C GLU A 118 1.51 -4.88 -24.60
N GLY A 119 2.07 -4.79 -23.39
CA GLY A 119 3.00 -5.78 -22.89
C GLY A 119 3.39 -5.55 -21.44
N TRP A 120 4.42 -6.24 -20.97
CA TRP A 120 4.85 -6.23 -19.59
C TRP A 120 6.26 -5.65 -19.45
N ILE A 121 6.45 -4.77 -18.48
CA ILE A 121 7.76 -4.25 -18.08
C ILE A 121 8.12 -4.79 -16.70
N CYS A 122 9.37 -5.21 -16.51
CA CYS A 122 9.88 -5.64 -15.22
C CYS A 122 10.61 -4.47 -14.57
N ILE A 123 9.97 -3.82 -13.60
CA ILE A 123 10.56 -2.66 -12.92
C ILE A 123 11.51 -3.06 -11.80
N TYR A 124 11.41 -4.31 -11.33
CA TYR A 124 12.21 -4.79 -10.22
C TYR A 124 12.41 -6.31 -10.26
N SER A 125 13.61 -6.75 -9.88
CA SER A 125 13.99 -8.15 -9.69
C SER A 125 15.02 -8.23 -8.57
N GLY A 126 14.66 -8.83 -7.43
CA GLY A 126 15.55 -8.91 -6.28
C GLY A 126 14.82 -9.16 -4.96
N TYR A 127 15.46 -8.77 -3.86
CA TYR A 127 14.91 -8.76 -2.51
C TYR A 127 14.59 -7.33 -2.11
N ILE A 128 13.31 -6.99 -2.02
CA ILE A 128 12.69 -5.79 -1.39
C ILE A 128 11.30 -5.67 -2.03
N ALA A 129 10.31 -6.34 -1.44
CA ALA A 129 8.93 -6.23 -1.91
C ALA A 129 8.22 -5.01 -1.29
N PHE A 130 8.53 -4.65 -0.04
CA PHE A 130 7.81 -3.63 0.70
C PHE A 130 7.82 -2.24 0.01
N PHE A 131 8.98 -1.73 -0.40
CA PHE A 131 9.08 -0.38 -0.99
C PHE A 131 8.70 -0.30 -2.47
N ARG A 132 8.50 -1.44 -3.14
CA ARG A 132 8.30 -1.50 -4.59
C ARG A 132 6.90 -1.96 -4.96
N ASP A 133 6.38 -3.00 -4.31
CA ASP A 133 5.03 -3.49 -4.58
C ASP A 133 4.01 -2.49 -4.01
N PRO A 134 3.23 -1.80 -4.86
CA PRO A 134 2.25 -0.80 -4.41
C PRO A 134 1.16 -1.40 -3.52
N TYR A 135 0.89 -2.71 -3.64
CA TYR A 135 -0.12 -3.45 -2.89
C TYR A 135 0.48 -4.48 -1.93
N PHE A 136 1.75 -4.30 -1.55
CA PHE A 136 2.42 -5.15 -0.57
C PHE A 136 1.58 -5.28 0.71
N ASP A 137 1.37 -6.50 1.19
CA ASP A 137 0.59 -6.77 2.42
C ASP A 137 -0.80 -6.11 2.41
N ASN A 138 -1.48 -6.18 1.26
CA ASN A 138 -2.80 -5.57 1.04
C ASN A 138 -2.86 -4.07 1.33
N ARG A 139 -1.74 -3.36 1.12
CA ARG A 139 -1.69 -1.91 1.21
C ARG A 139 -2.84 -1.29 0.41
N TYR A 140 -3.43 -0.26 0.99
CA TYR A 140 -4.50 0.55 0.41
C TYR A 140 -5.83 -0.18 0.21
N GLU A 141 -6.05 -1.31 0.90
CA GLU A 141 -7.38 -1.90 1.03
C GLU A 141 -8.30 -0.99 1.86
N ILE A 142 -9.59 -1.02 1.56
CA ILE A 142 -10.63 -0.30 2.30
C ILE A 142 -10.89 -1.05 3.61
N LEU A 143 -10.63 -0.36 4.73
CA LEU A 143 -10.85 -0.89 6.07
C LEU A 143 -12.26 -0.60 6.56
N GLU A 144 -12.70 0.65 6.41
CA GLU A 144 -13.97 1.12 6.95
C GLU A 144 -14.41 2.42 6.28
N VAL A 145 -15.65 2.84 6.55
CA VAL A 145 -16.13 4.17 6.25
C VAL A 145 -16.61 4.84 7.53
N ILE A 146 -16.07 6.02 7.84
CA ILE A 146 -16.36 6.76 9.06
C ILE A 146 -17.11 8.04 8.70
N GLU A 147 -18.13 8.40 9.49
CA GLU A 147 -18.74 9.72 9.44
C GLU A 147 -18.28 10.58 10.62
N SER A 148 -17.72 11.75 10.33
CA SER A 148 -17.28 12.72 11.33
C SER A 148 -17.10 14.11 10.73
N ALA A 149 -17.27 15.14 11.56
CA ALA A 149 -17.16 16.55 11.15
C ALA A 149 -18.02 16.91 9.91
N GLY A 150 -19.18 16.27 9.76
CA GLY A 150 -20.09 16.48 8.62
C GLY A 150 -19.62 15.90 7.29
N LYS A 151 -18.61 15.02 7.30
CA LYS A 151 -18.05 14.35 6.12
C LYS A 151 -18.04 12.84 6.30
N LYS A 152 -18.07 12.14 5.17
CA LYS A 152 -17.86 10.69 5.06
C LYS A 152 -16.41 10.46 4.62
N TRP A 153 -15.72 9.55 5.32
CA TRP A 153 -14.31 9.27 5.14
C TRP A 153 -14.13 7.79 4.81
N THR A 154 -13.59 7.49 3.63
CA THR A 154 -13.19 6.15 3.25
C THR A 154 -11.78 5.91 3.75
N VAL A 155 -11.64 4.97 4.69
CA VAL A 155 -10.38 4.68 5.37
C VAL A 155 -9.67 3.52 4.70
N ARG A 156 -8.42 3.73 4.31
CA ARG A 156 -7.58 2.73 3.66
C ARG A 156 -6.38 2.35 4.50
N SER A 157 -5.97 1.09 4.40
CA SER A 157 -4.76 0.59 5.04
C SER A 157 -3.53 1.27 4.44
N ILE A 158 -2.59 1.64 5.30
CA ILE A 158 -1.24 2.01 4.88
C ILE A 158 -0.32 1.73 6.06
N LYS A 159 0.91 1.31 5.80
CA LYS A 159 1.92 1.13 6.85
C LYS A 159 3.18 1.87 6.47
N GLN A 160 3.50 2.92 7.20
CA GLN A 160 4.72 3.70 7.02
C GLN A 160 5.03 4.55 8.26
N SER A 161 6.26 5.04 8.37
CA SER A 161 6.65 6.02 9.38
C SER A 161 6.67 7.41 8.78
N LEU A 162 6.07 8.39 9.46
CA LEU A 162 6.17 9.81 9.11
C LEU A 162 6.63 10.62 10.31
N SER A 163 7.13 11.82 10.03
CA SER A 163 7.75 12.71 11.00
C SER A 163 6.86 13.92 11.25
N VAL A 164 6.79 14.31 12.51
CA VAL A 164 6.05 15.47 13.00
C VAL A 164 7.04 16.40 13.71
N TRP A 165 7.06 17.66 13.31
CA TRP A 165 8.05 18.65 13.76
C TRP A 165 7.47 19.70 14.71
N GLU A 166 6.14 19.80 14.75
CA GLU A 166 5.42 20.80 15.53
C GLU A 166 4.34 20.16 16.40
N ASN A 167 3.74 20.95 17.28
CA ASN A 167 2.66 20.48 18.13
C ASN A 167 1.48 20.03 17.27
N LEU A 168 1.09 18.76 17.39
CA LEU A 168 0.05 18.19 16.55
C LEU A 168 -0.95 17.39 17.37
N ASN A 169 -2.22 17.76 17.27
CA ASN A 169 -3.30 17.08 17.95
C ASN A 169 -3.62 15.73 17.30
N ILE A 170 -3.61 14.69 18.11
CA ILE A 170 -4.22 13.39 17.81
C ILE A 170 -5.69 13.50 18.18
N ARG A 171 -6.58 13.20 17.23
CA ARG A 171 -8.03 13.29 17.37
C ARG A 171 -8.67 11.91 17.39
N ALA A 172 -9.81 11.77 18.05
CA ALA A 172 -10.53 10.50 18.09
C ALA A 172 -11.08 10.06 16.72
N LYS A 173 -11.41 11.03 15.85
CA LYS A 173 -11.94 10.84 14.49
C LYS A 173 -11.32 11.88 13.54
N PRO A 174 -11.29 11.63 12.21
CA PRO A 174 -10.84 12.64 11.25
C PRO A 174 -11.78 13.85 11.21
N GLY A 175 -11.23 15.03 10.95
CA GLY A 175 -11.94 16.30 10.93
C GLY A 175 -11.66 17.19 12.15
N ILE A 176 -11.84 18.49 12.00
CA ILE A 176 -11.62 19.49 13.09
C ILE A 176 -12.86 19.74 13.94
N ASN A 177 -14.04 19.77 13.34
CA ASN A 177 -15.28 20.16 14.00
C ASN A 177 -15.93 18.95 14.69
N GLY A 178 -16.28 19.10 15.96
CA GLY A 178 -16.96 18.05 16.73
C GLY A 178 -16.12 16.80 16.99
N THR A 179 -14.78 16.89 16.86
CA THR A 179 -13.86 15.79 17.16
C THR A 179 -13.07 16.10 18.44
N ASN A 180 -12.99 15.10 19.32
CA ASN A 180 -12.22 15.23 20.56
C ASN A 180 -10.73 15.08 20.28
N VAL A 181 -9.91 15.93 20.90
CA VAL A 181 -8.45 15.73 20.97
C VAL A 181 -8.18 14.71 22.07
N VAL A 182 -7.49 13.63 21.71
CA VAL A 182 -7.12 12.56 22.65
C VAL A 182 -5.71 12.74 23.21
N TYR A 183 -4.83 13.40 22.45
CA TYR A 183 -3.47 13.73 22.85
C TYR A 183 -2.89 14.84 21.96
N THR A 184 -1.80 15.48 22.39
CA THR A 184 -1.03 16.41 21.57
C THR A 184 0.42 15.92 21.51
N ILE A 185 0.89 15.57 20.31
CA ILE A 185 2.31 15.32 20.06
C ILE A 185 3.05 16.64 20.26
N ARG A 186 4.15 16.62 21.02
CA ARG A 186 4.98 17.80 21.29
C ARG A 186 6.45 17.48 21.00
N PRO A 187 6.91 17.61 19.75
CA PRO A 187 8.31 17.42 19.40
C PRO A 187 9.21 18.39 20.17
N GLY A 188 10.46 18.02 20.44
CA GLY A 188 11.44 18.91 21.07
C GLY A 188 11.28 19.17 22.57
N THR A 189 10.25 18.66 23.27
CA THR A 189 10.11 18.90 24.72
C THR A 189 11.15 18.16 25.57
N THR A 190 11.77 17.11 25.03
CA THR A 190 12.87 16.35 25.68
C THR A 190 13.96 15.91 24.68
N ASP A 191 14.00 16.51 23.48
CA ASP A 191 14.78 16.21 22.25
C ASP A 191 14.72 14.73 21.77
N PRO A 192 14.08 14.45 20.62
CA PRO A 192 14.51 14.92 19.29
C PRO A 192 13.66 16.07 18.71
N ARG A 193 14.27 16.87 17.81
CA ARG A 193 13.66 17.93 16.98
C ARG A 193 12.40 17.51 16.20
N GLN A 194 12.20 16.20 16.06
CA GLN A 194 11.08 15.59 15.36
C GLN A 194 10.56 14.41 16.19
N THR A 195 9.32 14.03 15.95
CA THR A 195 8.71 12.80 16.47
C THR A 195 8.23 11.95 15.31
N ASN A 196 8.65 10.69 15.29
CA ASN A 196 8.20 9.73 14.29
C ASN A 196 6.95 9.00 14.77
N VAL A 197 5.96 8.91 13.89
CA VAL A 197 4.67 8.28 14.14
C VAL A 197 4.49 7.13 13.17
N GLU A 198 3.97 6.00 13.67
CA GLU A 198 3.54 4.90 12.83
C GLU A 198 2.17 5.24 12.25
N VAL A 199 2.09 5.40 10.93
CA VAL A 199 0.83 5.52 10.20
C VAL A 199 0.30 4.13 9.89
N ILE A 200 -0.94 3.87 10.28
CA ILE A 200 -1.63 2.59 10.10
C ILE A 200 -2.86 2.66 9.18
N ALA A 201 -3.37 3.88 8.92
CA ALA A 201 -4.42 4.11 7.93
C ALA A 201 -4.41 5.55 7.43
N ILE A 202 -5.05 5.77 6.29
CA ILE A 202 -5.18 7.07 5.61
C ILE A 202 -6.59 7.22 5.04
N THR A 203 -7.13 8.44 5.00
CA THR A 203 -8.38 8.70 4.27
C THR A 203 -8.15 8.81 2.76
N GLU A 204 -9.14 8.44 1.95
CA GLU A 204 -9.13 8.81 0.52
C GLU A 204 -9.44 10.29 0.32
N GLU A 205 -10.40 10.80 1.09
CA GLU A 205 -10.82 12.17 1.01
C GLU A 205 -9.82 13.07 1.74
N ARG A 206 -9.74 14.31 1.27
CA ARG A 206 -8.84 15.33 1.82
C ARG A 206 -9.61 16.40 2.56
N ASP A 207 -8.89 17.12 3.41
CA ASP A 207 -9.36 18.34 4.04
C ASP A 207 -8.38 19.48 3.78
N THR A 208 -8.86 20.72 3.88
CA THR A 208 -8.02 21.91 3.80
C THR A 208 -8.02 22.63 5.14
N ILE A 209 -6.84 22.68 5.79
CA ILE A 209 -6.63 23.31 7.10
C ILE A 209 -5.39 24.19 6.97
N ASP A 210 -5.50 25.45 7.38
CA ASP A 210 -4.45 26.46 7.28
C ASP A 210 -3.81 26.55 5.88
N GLY A 211 -4.65 26.45 4.83
CA GLY A 211 -4.23 26.48 3.43
C GLY A 211 -3.54 25.20 2.93
N LYS A 212 -3.35 24.18 3.77
CA LYS A 212 -2.78 22.88 3.38
C LYS A 212 -3.91 21.93 3.02
N ASN A 213 -3.90 21.40 1.79
CA ASN A 213 -4.83 20.35 1.35
C ASN A 213 -4.18 18.96 1.51
N ASN A 214 -4.68 18.13 2.42
CA ASN A 214 -4.09 16.84 2.71
C ASN A 214 -5.07 15.81 3.29
N TYR A 215 -4.62 14.58 3.45
CA TYR A 215 -5.37 13.47 4.04
C TYR A 215 -5.35 13.52 5.57
N TRP A 216 -6.30 12.81 6.19
CA TRP A 216 -6.23 12.45 7.60
C TRP A 216 -5.51 11.10 7.75
N LEU A 217 -4.65 11.00 8.75
CA LEU A 217 -3.81 9.82 8.99
C LEU A 217 -4.15 9.23 10.35
N LYS A 218 -4.49 7.94 10.38
CA LYS A 218 -4.61 7.20 11.64
C LYS A 218 -3.22 6.71 12.04
N ILE A 219 -2.83 7.00 13.27
CA ILE A 219 -1.50 6.70 13.79
C ILE A 219 -1.57 5.93 15.09
N ASN A 220 -0.50 5.19 15.38
CA ASN A 220 -0.14 4.74 16.72
C ASN A 220 1.02 5.59 17.24
N TYR A 221 0.87 6.14 18.44
CA TYR A 221 1.90 6.94 19.10
C TYR A 221 1.83 6.77 20.61
N LYS A 222 2.84 6.13 21.21
CA LYS A 222 2.82 5.69 22.62
C LYS A 222 1.55 4.86 22.87
N ASP A 223 0.78 5.20 23.91
CA ASP A 223 -0.47 4.54 24.25
C ASP A 223 -1.69 5.13 23.52
N PHE A 224 -1.47 6.04 22.56
CA PHE A 224 -2.54 6.75 21.85
C PHE A 224 -2.66 6.28 20.41
N THR A 225 -3.88 5.89 20.03
CA THR A 225 -4.28 5.68 18.64
C THR A 225 -5.30 6.74 18.26
N GLY A 226 -5.12 7.38 17.11
CA GLY A 226 -6.07 8.38 16.62
C GLY A 226 -5.60 9.05 15.33
N TRP A 227 -6.23 10.17 15.01
CA TRP A 227 -6.13 10.83 13.72
C TRP A 227 -5.36 12.13 13.80
N ILE A 228 -4.35 12.29 12.95
CA ILE A 228 -3.64 13.56 12.74
C ILE A 228 -3.93 14.08 11.34
N PHE A 229 -3.83 15.39 11.15
CA PHE A 229 -3.91 15.98 9.82
C PHE A 229 -2.56 15.85 9.11
N GLY A 230 -2.54 15.15 7.96
CA GLY A 230 -1.32 14.84 7.22
C GLY A 230 -0.56 16.07 6.72
N GLY A 231 -1.21 17.24 6.65
CA GLY A 231 -0.58 18.51 6.28
C GLY A 231 0.61 18.92 7.17
N TYR A 232 0.67 18.41 8.41
CA TYR A 232 1.75 18.69 9.38
C TYR A 232 2.67 17.48 9.62
N ALA A 233 2.57 16.45 8.79
CA ALA A 233 3.48 15.31 8.76
C ALA A 233 4.36 15.34 7.50
N SER A 234 5.56 14.77 7.56
CA SER A 234 6.52 14.72 6.44
C SER A 234 7.19 13.35 6.34
N ALA A 235 7.57 12.94 5.13
CA ALA A 235 8.52 11.84 4.96
C ALA A 235 9.95 12.35 5.19
N GLU A 236 10.70 11.64 6.03
CA GLU A 236 12.12 11.90 6.23
C GLU A 236 12.93 11.34 5.06
N ARG A 237 13.77 12.18 4.44
CA ARG A 237 14.77 11.82 3.40
C ARG A 237 14.31 11.87 1.93
N GLY A 238 13.22 12.58 1.64
CA GLY A 238 12.75 12.76 0.26
C GLY A 238 12.09 11.50 -0.33
N GLY A 239 11.54 11.62 -1.53
CA GLY A 239 10.70 10.59 -2.15
C GLY A 239 9.22 10.76 -1.81
N LEU A 240 8.47 9.67 -1.90
CA LEU A 240 7.03 9.69 -1.69
C LEU A 240 6.66 9.98 -0.24
N LYS A 241 5.75 10.94 -0.06
CA LYS A 241 5.17 11.22 1.26
C LYS A 241 4.25 10.09 1.73
N TYR A 242 3.49 9.51 0.81
CA TYR A 242 2.58 8.41 1.10
C TYR A 242 2.85 7.27 0.13
N TYR A 243 2.95 6.05 0.66
CA TYR A 243 2.92 4.82 -0.13
C TYR A 243 1.49 4.52 -0.64
N ILE A 244 0.86 5.50 -1.28
CA ILE A 244 -0.40 5.30 -2.02
C ILE A 244 -0.01 4.63 -3.35
N PRO A 245 -0.70 3.54 -3.77
CA PRO A 245 -0.37 2.80 -4.99
C PRO A 245 -0.17 3.66 -6.22
N GLU A 246 -1.06 4.63 -6.43
CA GLU A 246 -1.01 5.59 -7.53
C GLU A 246 0.29 6.39 -7.52
N ASP A 247 0.63 6.99 -6.38
CA ASP A 247 1.84 7.78 -6.20
C ASP A 247 3.09 6.89 -6.38
N MET A 248 3.05 5.63 -5.91
CA MET A 248 4.13 4.65 -6.09
C MET A 248 4.37 4.29 -7.55
N VAL A 249 3.31 4.00 -8.31
CA VAL A 249 3.43 3.68 -9.74
C VAL A 249 3.96 4.90 -10.52
N HIS A 250 3.48 6.10 -10.21
CA HIS A 250 4.00 7.33 -10.81
C HIS A 250 5.48 7.55 -10.47
N PHE A 251 5.91 7.25 -9.25
CA PHE A 251 7.30 7.36 -8.84
C PHE A 251 8.19 6.27 -9.48
N ASP A 252 7.70 5.04 -9.67
CA ASP A 252 8.48 3.98 -10.29
C ASP A 252 8.67 4.20 -11.81
N LEU A 253 7.70 4.84 -12.47
CA LEU A 253 7.65 4.93 -13.93
C LEU A 253 7.89 6.34 -14.50
N GLY A 254 7.62 7.38 -13.70
CA GLY A 254 7.50 8.75 -14.17
C GLY A 254 8.75 9.61 -14.00
N TRP A 255 8.51 10.90 -13.82
CA TRP A 255 9.53 11.92 -13.61
C TRP A 255 9.69 12.24 -12.13
N TYR A 256 10.90 12.66 -11.76
CA TYR A 256 11.19 13.29 -10.47
C TYR A 256 10.65 14.73 -10.40
#